data_AF-A0A3A4BVG5-F1
#
_entry.id   AF-A0A3A4BVG5-F1
#
_cell.length_a   1.000
_cell.length_b   1.000
_cell.length_c   1.000
_cell.angle_alpha   90.00
_cell.angle_beta   90.00
_cell.angle_gamma   90.00
#
_symmetry.space_group_name_H-M   'P 1'
#
loop_
_entity.id
_entity.type
_entity.pdbx_description
1 polymer ?
#
loop_
_entity_poly.entity_id
_entity_poly.type
_entity_poly.pdbx_seq_one_letter_code
_entity_poly.pdbx_strand_id
1 'polypeptide(L)'
;MVEMVSGRHQVELRVIQVQRAARRELGCLYTAPRLEPPGAERVMREALAEGVTCRALYQSADLARPGVLPPVESLDHPAPGTSP
;
A
#
# COMPACT_ATOMS: atom_id res chain seq x y z
N MET A 1 -14.79 0.91 19.08
CA MET A 1 -13.87 1.81 19.81
C MET A 1 -13.29 2.77 18.79
N VAL A 2 -13.30 4.07 19.07
CA VAL A 2 -12.72 5.10 18.18
C VAL A 2 -11.60 5.76 18.97
N GLU A 3 -10.43 5.91 18.33
CA GLU A 3 -9.24 6.50 18.92
C GLU A 3 -8.82 7.70 18.08
N MET A 4 -8.50 8.80 18.75
CA MET A 4 -7.93 9.99 18.11
C MET A 4 -6.42 9.97 18.33
N VAL A 5 -5.66 9.90 17.24
CA VAL A 5 -4.20 9.94 17.26
C VAL A 5 -3.73 11.21 16.58
N SER A 6 -2.87 11.96 17.26
CA SER A 6 -2.34 13.24 16.79
C SER A 6 -0.83 13.21 16.70
N GLY A 7 -0.29 13.92 15.71
CA GLY A 7 1.15 13.99 15.45
C GLY A 7 1.59 12.90 14.47
N ARG A 8 2.38 13.32 13.47
CA ARG A 8 2.77 12.48 12.32
C ARG A 8 3.32 11.12 12.73
N HIS A 9 4.29 11.10 13.64
CA HIS A 9 4.93 9.88 14.08
C HIS A 9 3.96 8.89 14.76
N GLN A 10 3.04 9.41 15.59
CA GLN A 10 2.06 8.56 16.27
C GLN A 10 1.04 8.00 15.29
N VAL A 11 0.62 8.80 14.31
CA VAL A 11 -0.24 8.33 13.21
C VAL A 11 0.46 7.20 12.44
N GLU A 12 1.73 7.38 12.07
CA GLU A 12 2.52 6.36 11.36
C GLU A 12 2.63 5.04 12.16
N LEU A 13 2.94 5.11 13.46
CA LEU A 13 2.98 3.95 14.34
C LEU A 13 1.63 3.26 14.44
N ARG A 14 0.54 4.03 14.58
CA ARG A 14 -0.80 3.48 14.72
C ARG A 14 -1.25 2.76 13.46
N VAL A 15 -0.95 3.32 12.28
CA VAL A 15 -1.22 2.67 10.99
C VAL A 15 -0.53 1.30 10.92
N ILE A 16 0.75 1.21 11.27
CA ILE A 16 1.50 -0.06 11.28
C ILE A 16 0.86 -1.08 12.24
N GLN A 17 0.46 -0.65 13.44
CA GLN A 17 -0.18 -1.53 14.41
C GLN A 17 -1.50 -2.10 13.89
N VAL A 18 -2.33 -1.24 13.30
CA VAL A 18 -3.61 -1.66 12.70
C VAL A 18 -3.37 -2.64 11.56
N GLN A 19 -2.37 -2.37 10.70
CA GLN A 19 -2.02 -3.27 9.62
C GLN A 19 -1.61 -4.67 10.12
N ARG A 20 -0.75 -4.74 11.15
CA ARG A 20 -0.31 -6.01 11.77
C ARG A 20 -1.42 -6.77 12.51
N ALA A 21 -2.44 -6.06 12.97
CA ALA A 21 -3.55 -6.66 13.69
C ALA A 21 -4.58 -7.31 12.75
N ALA A 22 -4.54 -7.01 11.44
CA ALA A 22 -5.46 -7.62 10.49
C ALA A 22 -5.23 -9.12 10.36
N ARG A 23 -6.33 -9.84 10.10
CA ARG A 23 -6.37 -11.31 10.01
C ARG A 23 -7.04 -11.83 8.75
N ARG A 24 -7.69 -10.95 7.99
CA ARG A 24 -8.53 -11.33 6.84
C ARG A 24 -8.37 -10.36 5.67
N GLU A 25 -8.60 -9.08 5.94
CA GLU A 25 -8.55 -8.04 4.90
C GLU A 25 -7.88 -6.77 5.42
N LEU A 26 -7.09 -6.14 4.55
CA LEU A 26 -6.50 -4.82 4.70
C LEU A 26 -6.94 -3.94 3.53
N GLY A 27 -7.80 -2.96 3.79
CA GLY A 27 -8.17 -1.92 2.84
C GLY A 27 -7.41 -0.63 3.13
N CYS A 28 -6.56 -0.20 2.19
CA CYS A 28 -5.83 1.06 2.30
C CYS A 28 -6.34 2.06 1.25
N LEU A 29 -6.79 3.21 1.71
CA LEU A 29 -7.10 4.34 0.84
C LEU A 29 -5.86 5.26 0.80
N TYR A 30 -5.19 5.29 -0.35
CA TYR A 30 -4.08 6.19 -0.61
C TYR A 30 -4.63 7.47 -1.23
N THR A 31 -4.88 8.48 -0.39
CA THR A 31 -5.17 9.86 -0.83
C THR A 31 -3.95 10.74 -0.62
N ALA A 32 -3.61 11.58 -1.59
CA ALA A 32 -2.61 12.61 -1.40
C ALA A 32 -3.05 13.62 -0.31
N PRO A 33 -2.12 14.13 0.53
CA PRO A 33 -0.70 13.78 0.60
C PRO A 33 -0.50 12.41 1.27
N ARG A 34 0.20 11.50 0.57
CA ARG A 34 0.36 10.10 1.00
C ARG A 34 1.02 10.04 2.38
N LEU A 35 0.27 9.55 3.36
CA LEU A 35 0.85 9.01 4.58
C LEU A 35 1.22 7.56 4.27
N GLU A 36 2.44 7.38 3.76
CA GLU A 36 3.04 6.05 3.64
C GLU A 36 4.09 5.94 4.76
N PRO A 37 3.72 5.37 5.92
CA PRO A 37 4.66 5.22 7.01
C PRO A 37 5.89 4.43 6.55
N PRO A 38 7.11 4.81 6.96
CA PRO A 38 8.28 3.99 6.74
C PRO A 38 8.04 2.55 7.22
N GLY A 39 8.16 1.58 6.31
CA GLY A 39 7.94 0.16 6.59
C GLY A 39 6.52 -0.36 6.41
N ALA A 40 5.54 0.48 6.04
CA ALA A 40 4.18 0.03 5.70
C ALA A 40 4.17 -0.99 4.56
N GLU A 41 5.00 -0.80 3.53
CA GLU A 41 5.18 -1.76 2.44
C GLU A 41 5.64 -3.15 2.93
N ARG A 42 6.62 -3.18 3.84
CA ARG A 42 7.09 -4.44 4.43
C ARG A 42 5.96 -5.14 5.19
N VAL A 43 5.19 -4.40 5.98
CA VAL A 43 4.06 -4.95 6.75
C VAL A 43 2.97 -5.48 5.82
N MET A 44 2.68 -4.79 4.71
CA MET A 44 1.73 -5.31 3.71
C MET A 44 2.22 -6.60 3.08
N ARG A 45 3.53 -6.73 2.78
CA ARG A 45 4.11 -7.99 2.29
C ARG A 45 4.04 -9.11 3.30
N GLU A 46 4.32 -8.83 4.57
CA GLU A 46 4.17 -9.80 5.67
C GLU A 46 2.72 -10.28 5.78
N ALA A 47 1.75 -9.34 5.76
CA ALA A 47 0.33 -9.68 5.81
C ALA A 47 -0.12 -10.54 4.61
N LEU A 48 0.35 -10.23 3.39
CA LEU A 48 0.11 -11.05 2.21
C LEU A 48 0.66 -12.47 2.38
N ALA A 49 1.87 -12.61 2.93
CA ALA A 49 2.47 -13.91 3.20
C ALA A 49 1.68 -14.73 4.24
N GLU A 50 0.98 -14.06 5.17
CA GLU A 50 0.08 -14.67 6.15
C GLU A 50 -1.33 -14.98 5.58
N GLY A 51 -1.58 -14.73 4.29
CA GLY A 51 -2.86 -14.99 3.64
C GLY A 51 -3.91 -13.90 3.86
N VAL A 52 -3.52 -12.72 4.35
CA VAL A 52 -4.40 -11.56 4.45
C VAL A 52 -4.63 -10.98 3.05
N THR A 53 -5.89 -10.71 2.71
CA THR A 53 -6.23 -10.03 1.46
C THR A 53 -5.92 -8.54 1.57
N CYS A 54 -5.06 -8.01 0.72
CA CYS A 54 -4.73 -6.59 0.70
C CYS A 54 -5.39 -5.90 -0.51
N ARG A 55 -6.07 -4.78 -0.28
CA ARG A 55 -6.67 -3.93 -1.30
C ARG A 55 -6.18 -2.50 -1.13
N ALA A 56 -5.75 -1.89 -2.22
CA ALA A 56 -5.32 -0.51 -2.27
C ALA A 56 -6.20 0.28 -3.23
N LEU A 57 -6.70 1.42 -2.78
CA LEU A 57 -7.45 2.37 -3.58
C LEU A 57 -6.59 3.61 -3.80
N TYR A 58 -6.36 3.96 -5.06
CA TYR A 58 -5.58 5.13 -5.48
C TYR A 58 -6.51 6.19 -6.06
N GLN A 59 -6.16 7.45 -5.88
CA GLN A 59 -6.79 8.52 -6.65
C GLN A 59 -6.33 8.43 -8.11
N SER A 60 -7.24 8.70 -9.06
CA SER A 60 -6.91 8.65 -10.49
C SER A 60 -5.77 9.61 -10.87
N ALA A 61 -5.72 10.78 -10.24
CA ALA A 61 -4.65 11.75 -10.45
C ALA A 61 -3.27 11.23 -9.99
N ASP A 62 -3.23 10.35 -8.99
CA ASP A 62 -2.01 9.70 -8.55
C ASP A 62 -1.52 8.69 -9.59
N LEU A 63 -2.42 7.94 -10.22
CA LEU A 63 -2.07 6.96 -11.26
C LEU A 63 -1.49 7.61 -12.53
N ALA A 64 -1.76 8.89 -12.78
CA ALA A 64 -1.19 9.62 -13.90
C ALA A 64 0.30 9.97 -13.71
N ARG A 65 0.84 9.81 -12.49
CA ARG A 65 2.24 10.11 -12.20
C ARG A 65 3.10 8.85 -12.42
N PRO A 66 4.16 8.93 -13.25
CA PRO A 66 5.08 7.81 -13.45
C PRO A 66 5.71 7.35 -12.13
N GLY A 67 5.89 6.03 -11.97
CA GLY A 67 6.50 5.42 -10.79
C GLY A 67 5.56 5.27 -9.60
N VAL A 68 4.25 5.48 -9.77
CA VAL A 68 3.27 5.32 -8.69
C VAL A 68 2.87 3.87 -8.50
N LEU A 69 2.87 3.07 -9.57
CA LEU A 69 2.68 1.63 -9.51
C LEU A 69 3.74 0.90 -10.34
N PRO A 70 5.02 0.92 -9.94
CA PRO A 70 6.10 0.34 -10.75
C PRO A 70 5.85 -1.11 -11.21
N PRO A 71 5.30 -2.02 -10.38
CA PRO A 71 4.98 -3.37 -10.83
C PRO A 71 3.86 -3.42 -11.88
N VAL A 72 2.88 -2.52 -11.82
CA VAL A 72 1.79 -2.46 -12.81
C VAL A 72 2.28 -1.82 -14.10
N GLU A 73 3.06 -0.75 -13.99
CA GLU A 73 3.71 -0.09 -15.13
C GLU A 73 4.63 -1.07 -15.90
N SER A 74 5.24 -2.04 -15.22
CA SER A 74 6.03 -3.11 -15.86
C SER A 74 5.20 -4.22 -16.53
N LEU A 75 3.90 -4.34 -16.24
CA LEU A 75 3.02 -5.28 -16.94
C LEU A 75 2.60 -4.76 -18.33
N ASP A 76 2.53 -3.43 -18.49
CA ASP A 76 2.23 -2.77 -19.77
C ASP A 76 3.43 -2.69 -20.72
N HIS A 77 4.60 -3.19 -20.29
CA HIS A 77 5.77 -3.37 -21.14
C HIS A 77 6.20 -4.84 -21.12
N PRO A 78 5.77 -5.67 -22.10
CA PRO A 78 6.34 -7.01 -22.23
C PRO A 78 7.85 -6.89 -22.35
N ALA A 79 8.57 -7.74 -21.61
CA ALA A 79 10.02 -7.79 -21.67
C ALA A 79 10.49 -7.81 -23.14
N PRO A 80 11.46 -6.97 -23.53
CA PRO A 80 11.97 -7.00 -24.89
C PRO A 80 12.70 -8.35 -25.08
N GLY A 81 12.08 -9.29 -25.80
CA GLY A 81 12.77 -10.51 -26.23
C GLY A 81 12.04 -11.83 -26.13
N THR A 82 10.71 -11.89 -26.15
CA THR A 82 10.01 -13.17 -26.40
C THR A 82 9.12 -13.05 -27.64
N SER A 83 9.75 -13.09 -28.81
CA SER A 83 9.06 -13.53 -30.04
C SER A 83 9.14 -15.06 -30.13
N PRO A 84 8.08 -15.72 -30.64
CA PRO A 84 8.05 -17.16 -30.88
C PRO A 84 9.03 -17.62 -31.96
#